data_AF-C3YEA7-F1
#
_entry.id   AF-C3YEA7-F1
#
_cell.length_a   1.000
_cell.length_b   1.000
_cell.length_c   1.000
_cell.angle_alpha   90.00
_cell.angle_beta   90.00
_cell.angle_gamma   90.00
#
_symmetry.space_group_name_H-M   'P 1'
#
loop_
_entity.id
_entity.type
_entity.pdbx_description
1 polymer ?
#
loop_
_entity_poly.entity_id
_entity_poly.type
_entity_poly.pdbx_seq_one_letter_code
_entity_poly.pdbx_strand_id
1 'polypeptide(L)'
;MGSGASRPTPRKRKAKKGPLPSPQPPKPLDPRLKLDAKEKFFLEKSWKTVARNEDVAAMAMFINLFRSSPEIKDKWPQLRKLSEDEMRDSPYLQKLSVRILGAMDHVIDSLDDPDYLIPALEKLGQMHADMTNPIILPEDLWVNKAFLRQQ
;
A
#
# COMPACT_ATOMS: atom_id res chain seq x y z
N MET A 1 -47.02 -48.54 18.43
CA MET A 1 -45.91 -47.57 18.56
C MET A 1 -44.94 -47.79 17.41
N GLY A 2 -44.48 -46.72 16.74
CA GLY A 2 -43.42 -46.75 15.71
C GLY A 2 -43.96 -46.76 14.28
N SER A 3 -44.35 -45.61 13.72
CA SER A 3 -43.50 -44.65 12.97
C SER A 3 -43.17 -45.14 11.56
N GLY A 4 -43.80 -44.48 10.58
CA GLY A 4 -43.50 -44.62 9.16
C GLY A 4 -42.19 -43.96 8.76
N ALA A 5 -41.69 -44.33 7.60
CA ALA A 5 -40.62 -43.64 6.90
C ALA A 5 -40.84 -43.75 5.38
N SER A 6 -41.61 -42.81 4.83
CA SER A 6 -41.60 -42.56 3.39
C SER A 6 -40.31 -41.83 3.03
N ARG A 7 -39.52 -42.44 2.15
CA ARG A 7 -38.27 -41.88 1.62
C ARG A 7 -38.58 -40.58 0.85
N PRO A 8 -37.89 -39.45 1.09
CA PRO A 8 -38.13 -38.24 0.30
C PRO A 8 -37.48 -38.40 -1.07
N THR A 9 -38.23 -38.08 -2.12
CA THR A 9 -37.72 -37.96 -3.49
C THR A 9 -36.81 -36.73 -3.60
N PRO A 10 -35.77 -36.77 -4.45
CA PRO A 10 -34.88 -35.61 -4.62
C PRO A 10 -35.64 -34.52 -5.37
N ARG A 11 -35.98 -33.44 -4.66
CA ARG A 11 -36.54 -32.22 -5.25
C ARG A 11 -35.48 -31.61 -6.15
N LYS A 12 -35.61 -31.79 -7.48
CA LYS A 12 -34.84 -31.04 -8.48
C LYS A 12 -35.06 -29.54 -8.25
N ARG A 13 -34.13 -28.86 -7.56
CA ARG A 13 -34.04 -27.39 -7.61
C ARG A 13 -33.66 -27.05 -9.06
N LYS A 14 -34.62 -26.57 -9.83
CA LYS A 14 -34.32 -25.88 -11.10
C LYS A 14 -33.48 -24.65 -10.74
N ALA A 15 -32.16 -24.74 -10.91
CA ALA A 15 -31.31 -23.56 -10.97
C ALA A 15 -31.83 -22.71 -12.15
N LYS A 16 -32.39 -21.54 -11.85
CA LYS A 16 -32.67 -20.53 -12.86
C LYS A 16 -31.32 -20.10 -13.44
N LYS A 17 -30.87 -20.75 -14.50
CA LYS A 17 -29.81 -20.24 -15.38
C LYS A 17 -30.40 -19.06 -16.15
N GLY A 18 -30.49 -17.91 -15.51
CA GLY A 18 -30.58 -16.64 -16.24
C GLY A 18 -29.27 -16.44 -17.00
N PRO A 19 -29.30 -15.76 -18.17
CA PRO A 19 -28.07 -15.34 -18.84
C PRO A 19 -27.18 -14.60 -17.84
N LEU A 20 -25.89 -14.92 -17.81
CA LEU A 20 -24.93 -14.11 -17.06
C LEU A 20 -25.08 -12.66 -17.55
N PRO A 21 -25.22 -11.68 -16.64
CA PRO A 21 -25.28 -10.28 -17.05
C PRO A 21 -24.03 -9.97 -17.87
N SER A 22 -24.22 -9.30 -19.01
CA SER A 22 -23.11 -8.85 -19.86
C SER A 22 -22.07 -8.12 -19.02
N PRO A 23 -20.76 -8.33 -19.24
CA PRO A 23 -19.72 -7.62 -18.50
C PRO A 23 -19.97 -6.11 -18.63
N GLN A 24 -20.21 -5.44 -17.50
CA GLN A 24 -20.27 -3.99 -17.53
C GLN A 24 -18.87 -3.48 -17.87
N PRO A 25 -18.76 -2.43 -18.71
CA PRO A 25 -17.48 -1.79 -18.95
C PRO A 25 -16.89 -1.35 -17.59
N PRO A 26 -15.56 -1.46 -17.39
CA PRO A 26 -14.93 -1.05 -16.15
C PRO A 26 -15.32 0.40 -15.85
N LYS A 27 -15.65 0.68 -14.59
CA LYS A 27 -15.99 2.03 -14.16
C LYS A 27 -14.83 2.96 -14.54
N PRO A 28 -15.10 4.11 -15.16
CA PRO A 28 -14.07 5.12 -15.39
C PRO A 28 -13.41 5.47 -14.06
N LEU A 29 -12.09 5.61 -14.07
CA LEU A 29 -11.37 6.05 -12.88
C LEU A 29 -11.77 7.49 -12.51
N ASP A 30 -11.75 7.76 -11.22
CA ASP A 30 -12.04 9.09 -10.72
C ASP A 30 -10.96 10.09 -11.19
N PRO A 31 -11.34 11.19 -11.86
CA PRO A 31 -10.39 12.18 -12.36
C PRO A 31 -9.49 12.80 -11.28
N ARG A 32 -9.90 12.79 -10.00
CA ARG A 32 -9.12 13.33 -8.88
C ARG A 32 -7.79 12.60 -8.67
N LEU A 33 -7.72 11.31 -9.02
CA LEU A 33 -6.50 10.51 -8.88
C LEU A 33 -5.47 10.81 -9.97
N LYS A 34 -5.88 11.43 -11.09
CA LYS A 34 -5.02 11.69 -12.26
C LYS A 34 -4.23 10.46 -12.75
N LEU A 35 -4.82 9.27 -12.61
CA LEU A 35 -4.30 8.01 -13.13
C LEU A 35 -5.25 7.51 -14.20
N ASP A 36 -4.70 7.03 -15.32
CA ASP A 36 -5.46 6.27 -16.29
C ASP A 36 -5.59 4.78 -15.88
N ALA A 37 -6.50 4.05 -16.55
CA ALA A 37 -6.78 2.66 -16.21
C ALA A 37 -5.56 1.74 -16.37
N LYS A 38 -4.66 2.07 -17.29
CA LYS A 38 -3.45 1.31 -17.58
C LYS A 38 -2.40 1.58 -16.49
N GLU A 39 -2.21 2.84 -16.11
CA GLU A 39 -1.32 3.27 -15.03
C GLU A 39 -1.71 2.61 -13.70
N LYS A 40 -3.00 2.67 -13.34
CA LYS A 40 -3.51 1.99 -12.16
C LYS A 40 -3.21 0.48 -12.19
N PHE A 41 -3.53 -0.18 -13.31
CA PHE A 41 -3.28 -1.60 -13.47
C PHE A 41 -1.80 -1.97 -13.28
N PHE A 42 -0.89 -1.19 -13.86
CA PHE A 42 0.56 -1.43 -13.70
C PHE A 42 1.04 -1.12 -12.28
N LEU A 43 0.47 -0.12 -11.62
CA LEU A 43 0.78 0.20 -10.23
C LEU A 43 0.41 -0.98 -9.32
N GLU A 44 -0.84 -1.45 -9.37
CA GLU A 44 -1.29 -2.61 -8.59
C GLU A 44 -0.48 -3.88 -8.91
N LYS A 45 -0.20 -4.12 -10.19
CA LYS A 45 0.56 -5.31 -10.62
C LYS A 45 2.01 -5.28 -10.15
N SER A 46 2.67 -4.14 -10.27
CA SER A 46 4.06 -3.97 -9.83
C SER A 46 4.15 -4.07 -8.31
N TRP A 47 3.19 -3.49 -7.59
CA TRP A 47 3.12 -3.54 -6.13
C TRP A 47 3.03 -4.96 -5.58
N LYS A 48 2.28 -5.86 -6.23
CA LYS A 48 2.20 -7.28 -5.82
C LYS A 48 3.57 -7.96 -5.71
N THR A 49 4.58 -7.50 -6.45
CA THR A 49 5.94 -8.04 -6.35
C THR A 49 6.66 -7.54 -5.10
N VAL A 50 6.42 -6.27 -4.75
CA VAL A 50 6.94 -5.63 -3.53
C VAL A 50 6.27 -6.24 -2.29
N ALA A 51 4.94 -6.31 -2.26
CA ALA A 51 4.16 -6.83 -1.14
C ALA A 51 4.51 -8.29 -0.78
N ARG A 52 4.88 -9.11 -1.76
CA ARG A 52 5.35 -10.50 -1.52
C ARG A 52 6.67 -10.60 -0.77
N ASN A 53 7.47 -9.54 -0.78
CA ASN A 53 8.80 -9.49 -0.16
C ASN A 53 8.92 -8.23 0.71
N GLU A 54 7.85 -7.90 1.46
CA GLU A 54 7.69 -6.61 2.13
C GLU A 54 8.87 -6.28 3.06
N ASP A 55 9.31 -7.22 3.90
CA ASP A 55 10.40 -6.98 4.86
C ASP A 55 11.71 -6.59 4.14
N VAL A 56 12.04 -7.33 3.08
CA VAL A 56 13.25 -7.10 2.29
C VAL A 56 13.14 -5.79 1.52
N ALA A 57 11.99 -5.53 0.90
CA ALA A 57 11.77 -4.33 0.11
C ALA A 57 11.80 -3.05 0.97
N ALA A 58 11.15 -3.08 2.13
CA ALA A 58 11.09 -1.95 3.06
C ALA A 58 12.49 -1.62 3.60
N MET A 59 13.24 -2.64 4.01
CA MET A 59 14.60 -2.45 4.49
C MET A 59 15.50 -1.90 3.38
N ALA A 60 15.45 -2.49 2.19
CA ALA A 60 16.21 -2.01 1.03
C ALA A 60 15.89 -0.56 0.68
N MET A 61 14.62 -0.16 0.75
CA MET A 61 14.18 1.22 0.52
C MET A 61 14.87 2.21 1.48
N PHE A 62 14.85 1.94 2.78
CA PHE A 62 15.48 2.82 3.77
C PHE A 62 17.00 2.85 3.66
N ILE A 63 17.64 1.70 3.48
CA ILE A 63 19.10 1.65 3.31
C ILE A 63 19.50 2.46 2.06
N ASN A 64 18.79 2.30 0.95
CA ASN A 64 19.06 3.05 -0.26
C ASN A 64 18.81 4.56 -0.08
N LEU A 65 17.74 4.95 0.63
CA LEU A 65 17.45 6.34 0.96
C LEU A 65 18.60 6.98 1.77
N PHE A 66 19.05 6.31 2.83
CA PHE A 66 20.12 6.82 3.68
C PHE A 66 21.48 6.82 2.98
N ARG A 67 21.70 5.91 2.02
CA ARG A 67 22.90 5.91 1.18
C ARG A 67 22.89 7.05 0.16
N SER A 68 21.74 7.33 -0.47
CA SER A 68 21.61 8.43 -1.45
C SER A 68 21.55 9.80 -0.78
N SER A 69 21.05 9.85 0.45
CA SER A 69 20.82 11.08 1.22
C SER A 69 21.24 10.89 2.68
N PRO A 70 22.56 10.90 2.98
CA PRO A 70 23.06 10.78 4.35
C PRO A 70 22.50 11.85 5.30
N GLU A 71 22.22 13.06 4.78
CA GLU A 71 21.59 14.15 5.52
C GLU A 71 20.22 13.79 6.07
N ILE A 72 19.47 12.91 5.38
CA ILE A 72 18.20 12.40 5.88
C ILE A 72 18.46 11.44 7.03
N LYS A 73 19.47 10.57 6.94
CA LYS A 73 19.83 9.64 8.02
C LYS A 73 20.20 10.38 9.30
N ASP A 74 20.90 11.50 9.20
CA ASP A 74 21.35 12.30 10.35
C ASP A 74 20.19 12.87 11.18
N LYS A 75 19.01 13.04 10.56
CA LYS A 75 17.77 13.48 11.22
C LYS A 75 17.16 12.41 12.12
N TRP A 76 17.57 11.14 12.00
CA TRP A 76 17.02 10.01 12.76
C TRP A 76 17.93 9.65 13.94
N PRO A 77 17.63 10.08 15.18
CA PRO A 77 18.53 9.89 16.32
C PRO A 77 18.83 8.42 16.62
N GLN A 78 17.87 7.52 16.36
CA GLN A 78 17.97 6.09 16.57
C GLN A 78 18.83 5.37 15.51
N LEU A 79 19.07 5.99 14.36
CA LEU A 79 19.71 5.36 13.20
C LEU A 79 21.02 6.04 12.78
N ARG A 80 21.19 7.34 13.04
CA ARG A 80 22.32 8.15 12.53
C ARG A 80 23.71 7.60 12.85
N LYS A 81 23.87 6.89 13.97
CA LYS A 81 25.15 6.29 14.40
C LYS A 81 25.35 4.84 13.98
N LEU A 82 24.32 4.19 13.44
CA LEU A 82 24.37 2.78 13.06
C LEU A 82 25.00 2.62 11.67
N SER A 83 25.82 1.59 11.49
CA SER A 83 26.22 1.09 10.17
C SER A 83 25.02 0.52 9.40
N GLU A 84 25.19 0.26 8.10
CA GLU A 84 24.10 -0.36 7.32
C GLU A 84 23.70 -1.74 7.88
N ASP A 85 24.66 -2.54 8.34
CA ASP A 85 24.38 -3.87 8.88
C ASP A 85 23.64 -3.78 10.22
N GLU A 86 24.07 -2.88 11.11
CA GLU A 86 23.35 -2.62 12.36
C GLU A 86 21.93 -2.05 12.13
N MET A 87 21.72 -1.29 11.06
CA MET A 87 20.39 -0.81 10.67
C MET A 87 19.46 -1.96 10.24
N ARG A 88 19.99 -2.97 9.53
CA ARG A 88 19.21 -4.16 9.10
C ARG A 88 18.67 -4.94 10.30
N ASP A 89 19.45 -5.00 11.37
CA ASP A 89 19.07 -5.68 12.60
C ASP A 89 18.31 -4.78 13.60
N SER A 90 18.11 -3.50 13.27
CA SER A 90 17.46 -2.54 14.16
C SER A 90 15.94 -2.82 14.30
N PRO A 91 15.44 -3.13 15.51
CA PRO A 91 14.00 -3.30 15.73
C PRO A 91 13.21 -2.02 15.45
N TYR A 92 13.85 -0.86 15.64
CA TYR A 92 13.27 0.43 15.33
C TYR A 92 13.02 0.57 13.82
N LEU A 93 14.03 0.25 13.00
CA LEU A 93 13.90 0.35 11.54
C LEU A 93 12.93 -0.69 10.99
N GLN A 94 12.93 -1.92 11.52
CA GLN A 94 11.95 -2.96 11.16
C GLN A 94 10.51 -2.49 11.42
N LYS A 95 10.22 -1.94 12.60
CA LYS A 95 8.88 -1.42 12.92
C LYS A 95 8.46 -0.27 12.01
N LEU A 96 9.39 0.61 11.67
CA LEU A 96 9.14 1.71 10.73
C LEU A 96 8.87 1.19 9.32
N SER A 97 9.67 0.23 8.86
CA SER A 97 9.52 -0.45 7.57
C SER A 97 8.13 -1.02 7.38
N VAL A 98 7.62 -1.78 8.37
CA VAL A 98 6.26 -2.33 8.36
C VAL A 98 5.21 -1.23 8.25
N ARG A 99 5.38 -0.12 8.99
CA ARG A 99 4.43 1.00 8.96
C ARG A 99 4.35 1.66 7.59
N ILE A 100 5.50 1.89 6.92
CA ILE A 100 5.52 2.56 5.62
C ILE A 100 4.96 1.64 4.53
N LEU A 101 5.38 0.38 4.46
CA LEU A 101 4.83 -0.50 3.43
C LEU A 101 3.36 -0.79 3.66
N GLY A 102 2.92 -0.96 4.91
CA GLY A 102 1.49 -1.09 5.21
C GLY A 102 0.68 0.13 4.79
N ALA A 103 1.22 1.35 4.94
CA ALA A 103 0.56 2.56 4.45
C ALA A 103 0.49 2.59 2.91
N MET A 104 1.56 2.19 2.22
CA MET A 104 1.57 2.12 0.75
C MET A 104 0.61 1.04 0.22
N ASP A 105 0.55 -0.11 0.88
CA ASP A 105 -0.37 -1.21 0.55
C ASP A 105 -1.82 -0.74 0.66
N HIS A 106 -2.15 -0.09 1.78
CA HIS A 106 -3.46 0.49 2.01
C HIS A 106 -3.86 1.54 0.96
N VAL A 107 -2.92 2.38 0.52
CA VAL A 107 -3.16 3.36 -0.55
C VAL A 107 -3.51 2.67 -1.86
N ILE A 108 -2.76 1.63 -2.22
CA ILE A 108 -2.94 0.91 -3.50
C ILE A 108 -4.25 0.14 -3.51
N ASP A 109 -4.59 -0.52 -2.40
CA ASP A 109 -5.87 -1.22 -2.23
C ASP A 109 -7.08 -0.27 -2.25
N SER A 110 -6.88 1.01 -1.93
CA SER A 110 -7.93 2.02 -1.87
C SER A 110 -8.07 2.87 -3.14
N LEU A 111 -7.36 2.55 -4.23
CA LEU A 111 -7.41 3.33 -5.47
C LEU A 111 -8.77 3.33 -6.18
N ASP A 112 -9.69 2.43 -5.83
CA ASP A 112 -11.08 2.46 -6.31
C ASP A 112 -12.02 3.34 -5.48
N ASP A 113 -11.56 3.86 -4.34
CA ASP A 113 -12.35 4.68 -3.43
C ASP A 113 -11.64 6.01 -3.10
N PRO A 114 -11.61 6.97 -4.04
CA PRO A 114 -11.01 8.28 -3.83
C PRO A 114 -11.69 9.11 -2.72
N ASP A 115 -12.98 8.89 -2.48
CA ASP A 115 -13.72 9.57 -1.40
C ASP A 115 -13.22 9.16 -0.02
N TYR A 116 -12.71 7.95 0.11
CA TYR A 116 -12.00 7.49 1.29
C TYR A 116 -10.50 7.83 1.24
N LEU A 117 -9.83 7.55 0.13
CA LEU A 117 -8.38 7.62 -0.01
C LEU A 117 -7.84 9.05 0.16
N ILE A 118 -8.48 10.04 -0.48
CA ILE A 118 -7.98 11.43 -0.46
C ILE A 118 -8.00 11.98 0.98
N PRO A 119 -9.12 11.94 1.73
CA PRO A 119 -9.13 12.39 3.13
C PRO A 119 -8.15 11.61 4.02
N ALA A 120 -7.96 10.30 3.77
CA ALA A 120 -7.00 9.50 4.52
C ALA A 120 -5.55 9.99 4.30
N LEU A 121 -5.17 10.29 3.07
CA LEU A 121 -3.86 10.84 2.71
C LEU A 121 -3.68 12.28 3.23
N GLU A 122 -4.70 13.13 3.15
CA GLU A 122 -4.67 14.49 3.72
C GLU A 122 -4.44 14.44 5.23
N LYS A 123 -5.15 13.56 5.94
CA LYS A 123 -4.96 13.35 7.38
C LYS A 123 -3.56 12.82 7.70
N LEU A 124 -3.03 11.90 6.89
CA LEU A 124 -1.67 11.39 7.04
C LEU A 124 -0.63 12.50 6.83
N GLY A 125 -0.82 13.36 5.81
CA GLY A 125 0.02 14.52 5.56
C GLY A 125 -0.02 15.52 6.71
N GLN A 126 -1.21 15.84 7.21
CA GLN A 126 -1.39 16.73 8.36
C GLN A 126 -0.70 16.17 9.62
N MET A 127 -0.83 14.87 9.88
CA MET A 127 -0.11 14.22 10.98
C MET A 127 1.41 14.42 10.89
N HIS A 128 2.00 14.32 9.69
CA HIS A 128 3.44 14.58 9.52
C HIS A 128 3.78 16.05 9.75
N ALA A 129 2.93 16.97 9.28
CA ALA A 129 3.11 18.42 9.48
C ALA A 129 3.04 18.83 10.97
N ASP A 130 2.18 18.16 11.75
CA ASP A 130 1.93 18.49 13.16
C ASP A 130 2.94 17.86 14.14
N MET A 131 3.86 17.00 13.68
CA MET A 131 4.84 16.38 14.57
C MET A 131 5.74 17.45 15.20
N THR A 132 5.78 17.53 16.54
CA THR A 132 6.52 18.56 17.30
C THR A 132 8.06 18.42 17.24
N ASN A 133 8.56 17.46 16.47
CA ASN A 133 9.97 17.33 16.09
C ASN A 133 10.02 16.45 14.83
N PRO A 134 9.67 17.00 13.66
CA PRO A 134 9.49 16.21 12.46
C PRO A 134 10.86 15.69 12.01
N ILE A 135 11.01 14.37 12.02
CA ILE A 135 12.22 13.72 11.49
C ILE A 135 12.33 13.95 9.98
N ILE A 136 11.18 14.02 9.30
CA ILE A 136 11.05 14.31 7.87
C ILE A 136 10.26 15.61 7.73
N LEU A 137 10.89 16.62 7.16
CA LEU A 137 10.25 17.90 6.84
C LEU A 137 9.56 17.80 5.47
N PRO A 138 8.57 18.66 5.17
CA PRO A 138 7.91 18.65 3.86
C PRO A 138 8.89 18.73 2.68
N GLU A 139 9.98 19.47 2.81
CA GLU A 139 11.04 19.56 1.81
C GLU A 139 11.78 18.23 1.60
N ASP A 140 11.91 17.39 2.63
CA ASP A 140 12.62 16.10 2.59
C ASP A 140 11.88 15.07 1.74
N LEU A 141 10.55 15.17 1.67
CA LEU A 141 9.73 14.31 0.80
C LEU A 141 10.05 14.50 -0.69
N TRP A 142 10.68 15.61 -1.06
CA TRP A 142 11.02 15.98 -2.44
C TRP A 142 12.52 16.03 -2.71
N VAL A 143 13.38 15.66 -1.73
CA VAL A 143 14.85 15.75 -1.85
C VAL A 143 15.40 14.84 -2.95
N ASN A 144 14.69 13.76 -3.31
CA ASN A 144 15.10 12.87 -4.39
C ASN A 144 14.73 13.41 -5.79
N LYS A 145 15.19 14.64 -6.11
CA LYS A 145 15.14 15.20 -7.47
C LYS A 145 15.93 14.35 -8.47
N ALA A 146 16.79 13.44 -8.04
CA ALA A 146 17.46 12.48 -8.90
C ALA A 146 16.50 11.40 -9.42
N PHE A 147 15.56 10.93 -8.60
CA PHE A 147 14.54 9.96 -9.00
C PHE A 147 13.54 10.56 -10.02
N LEU A 148 13.15 11.83 -9.84
CA LEU A 148 12.20 12.52 -10.71
C LEU A 148 12.80 13.08 -12.02
N ARG A 149 14.13 13.04 -12.19
CA ARG A 149 14.80 13.52 -13.41
C ARG A 149 15.03 12.44 -14.48
N GLN A 150 14.63 11.19 -14.21
CA GLN A 150 14.79 10.06 -15.14
C GLN A 150 13.47 9.60 -15.79
N GLN A 151 12.41 10.41 -15.73
CA GLN A 151 11.18 10.17 -16.50
C GLN A 151 10.93 11.32 -17.47
#